data_AF-A0A4U0WVN7-F1
#
_entry.id   AF-A0A4U0WVN7-F1
#
_cell.length_a   1.000
_cell.length_b   1.000
_cell.length_c   1.000
_cell.angle_alpha   90.00
_cell.angle_beta   90.00
_cell.angle_gamma   90.00
#
_symmetry.space_group_name_H-M   'P 1'
#
loop_
_entity.id
_entity.type
_entity.pdbx_description
1 polymer ?
#
loop_
_entity_poly.entity_id
_entity_poly.type
_entity_poly.pdbx_seq_one_letter_code
_entity_poly.pdbx_strand_id
1 'polypeptide(L)'
;MIEVLGPLPADLLALWTDRAAHVDEEGNLLLKIIEGGISEPLNESLQTGKPKGISDQALALFEDFLRCMLHFDPMQRLGAAELLKHPWLAACEEVEPDRLSDISVPPTPHPGMTQEIDADGS
;
A
#
# COMPACT_ATOMS: atom_id res chain seq x y z
N MET A 1 -14.74 -1.65 1.82
CA MET A 1 -14.65 -1.46 0.35
C MET A 1 -15.62 -0.38 -0.12
N ILE A 2 -16.93 -0.50 0.18
CA ILE A 2 -17.92 0.59 0.00
C ILE A 2 -17.52 1.85 0.80
N GLU A 3 -16.95 1.65 1.98
CA GLU A 3 -16.34 2.69 2.82
C GLU A 3 -15.22 3.53 2.18
N VAL A 4 -14.54 3.01 1.15
CA VAL A 4 -13.47 3.75 0.44
C VAL A 4 -14.01 4.41 -0.82
N LEU A 5 -14.91 3.69 -1.49
CA LEU A 5 -15.34 3.96 -2.86
C LEU A 5 -16.66 4.73 -2.92
N GLY A 6 -17.34 4.88 -1.78
CA GLY A 6 -18.70 5.39 -1.71
C GLY A 6 -19.75 4.31 -1.94
N PRO A 7 -21.03 4.70 -2.06
CA PRO A 7 -22.14 3.77 -2.23
C PRO A 7 -21.98 2.90 -3.47
N LEU A 8 -22.54 1.69 -3.41
CA LEU A 8 -22.52 0.77 -4.53
C LEU A 8 -23.29 1.38 -5.72
N PRO A 9 -22.73 1.40 -6.94
CA PRO A 9 -23.42 1.89 -8.13
C PRO A 9 -24.75 1.19 -8.40
N ALA A 10 -25.75 1.92 -8.89
CA ALA A 10 -27.09 1.41 -9.16
C ALA A 10 -27.09 0.20 -10.11
N ASP A 11 -26.20 0.19 -11.11
CA ASP A 11 -26.08 -0.93 -12.05
C ASP A 11 -25.66 -2.23 -11.35
N LEU A 12 -24.72 -2.13 -10.41
CA LEU A 12 -24.27 -3.27 -9.60
C LEU A 12 -25.31 -3.68 -8.55
N LEU A 13 -26.03 -2.71 -7.97
CA LEU A 13 -27.16 -3.01 -7.10
C LEU A 13 -28.19 -3.85 -7.85
N ALA A 14 -28.58 -3.44 -9.06
CA ALA A 14 -29.59 -4.14 -9.86
C ALA A 14 -29.19 -5.58 -10.23
N LEU A 15 -27.88 -5.83 -10.41
CA LEU A 15 -27.34 -7.16 -10.70
C LEU A 15 -27.29 -8.09 -9.49
N TRP A 16 -27.29 -7.56 -8.26
CA TRP A 16 -27.08 -8.35 -7.05
C TRP A 16 -28.38 -8.78 -6.37
N THR A 17 -28.75 -10.05 -6.55
CA THR A 17 -30.06 -10.61 -6.11
C THR A 17 -30.23 -10.71 -4.59
N ASP A 18 -29.14 -10.94 -3.84
CA ASP A 18 -29.18 -11.15 -2.37
C ASP A 18 -28.74 -9.90 -1.57
N ARG A 19 -28.78 -8.73 -2.21
CA ARG A 19 -28.17 -7.50 -1.66
C ARG A 19 -28.83 -6.99 -0.36
N ALA A 20 -30.11 -7.29 -0.15
CA ALA A 20 -30.89 -6.79 0.99
C ALA A 20 -30.36 -7.23 2.36
N ALA A 21 -29.52 -8.27 2.40
CA ALA A 21 -28.84 -8.68 3.61
C ALA A 21 -27.61 -7.81 3.96
N HIS A 22 -27.08 -7.05 3.00
CA HIS A 22 -25.77 -6.41 3.07
C HIS A 22 -25.78 -4.89 2.85
N VAL A 23 -26.62 -4.39 1.94
CA VAL A 23 -26.69 -2.97 1.57
C VAL A 23 -28.12 -2.43 1.60
N ASP A 24 -28.26 -1.14 1.85
CA ASP A 24 -29.54 -0.41 1.78
C ASP A 24 -29.95 -0.11 0.33
N GLU A 25 -31.07 0.61 0.16
CA GLU A 25 -31.59 0.97 -1.17
C GLU A 25 -30.69 1.98 -1.89
N GLU A 26 -29.94 2.78 -1.13
CA GLU A 26 -29.00 3.78 -1.59
C GLU A 26 -27.60 3.20 -1.91
N GLY A 27 -27.35 1.93 -1.59
CA GLY A 27 -26.10 1.23 -1.83
C GLY A 27 -25.05 1.37 -0.73
N ASN A 28 -25.41 1.88 0.44
CA ASN A 28 -24.55 1.89 1.63
C ASN A 28 -24.63 0.55 2.36
N LEU A 29 -23.59 0.23 3.13
CA LEU A 29 -23.56 -0.99 3.95
C LEU A 29 -24.53 -0.86 5.13
N LEU A 30 -25.26 -1.94 5.43
CA LEU A 30 -26.13 -2.00 6.59
C LEU A 30 -25.33 -2.03 7.89
N LEU A 31 -25.75 -1.24 8.89
CA LEU A 31 -25.11 -1.09 10.21
C LEU A 31 -24.78 -2.42 10.92
N LYS A 32 -25.64 -3.44 10.80
CA LYS A 32 -25.42 -4.78 11.38
C LYS A 32 -24.14 -5.48 10.86
N ILE A 33 -23.66 -5.11 9.68
CA ILE A 33 -22.40 -5.61 9.09
C ILE A 33 -21.21 -4.85 9.68
N ILE A 34 -21.42 -3.58 10.01
CA ILE A 34 -20.43 -2.64 10.56
C ILE A 34 -20.14 -2.99 12.04
N GLU A 35 -21.17 -3.42 12.80
CA GLU A 35 -21.06 -3.89 14.19
C GLU A 35 -20.06 -5.05 14.39
N GLY A 36 -19.67 -5.76 13.33
CA GLY A 36 -18.70 -6.85 13.35
C GLY A 36 -17.22 -6.46 13.33
N GLY A 37 -16.87 -5.16 13.24
CA GLY A 37 -15.49 -4.71 13.44
C GLY A 37 -14.92 -3.74 12.41
N ILE A 38 -15.74 -3.00 11.67
CA ILE A 38 -15.23 -1.88 10.86
C ILE A 38 -15.83 -0.61 11.43
N SER A 39 -15.05 0.14 12.22
CA SER A 39 -15.60 1.24 13.02
C SER A 39 -15.81 2.52 12.20
N GLU A 40 -15.07 2.69 11.10
CA GLU A 40 -15.00 3.95 10.35
C GLU A 40 -14.67 3.66 8.88
N PRO A 41 -15.27 4.39 7.93
CA PRO A 41 -14.94 4.24 6.52
C PRO A 41 -13.46 4.57 6.27
N LEU A 42 -12.83 3.90 5.31
CA LEU A 42 -11.38 4.04 5.08
C LEU A 42 -10.96 5.51 4.85
N ASN A 43 -11.81 6.32 4.22
CA ASN A 43 -11.50 7.74 4.03
C ASN A 43 -11.39 8.48 5.39
N GLU A 44 -12.30 8.23 6.31
CA GLU A 44 -12.24 8.78 7.66
C GLU A 44 -11.06 8.17 8.44
N SER A 45 -10.83 6.85 8.32
CA SER A 45 -9.70 6.16 8.95
C SER A 45 -8.33 6.68 8.49
N LEU A 46 -8.19 7.04 7.21
CA LEU A 46 -6.96 7.64 6.69
C LEU A 46 -6.72 9.05 7.22
N GLN A 47 -7.78 9.79 7.54
CA GLN A 47 -7.69 11.12 8.13
C GLN A 47 -7.46 11.08 9.64
N THR A 48 -8.12 10.18 10.37
CA THR A 48 -7.98 10.02 11.83
C THR A 48 -6.69 9.28 12.21
N GLY A 49 -6.26 8.34 11.38
CA GLY A 49 -5.08 7.49 11.57
C GLY A 49 -3.87 7.89 10.71
N LYS A 50 -3.76 9.16 10.30
CA LYS A 50 -2.67 9.63 9.43
C LYS A 50 -1.29 9.25 9.98
N PRO A 51 -0.49 8.46 9.25
CA PRO A 51 0.85 8.09 9.69
C PRO A 51 1.73 9.32 9.90
N LYS A 52 2.47 9.38 11.01
CA LYS A 52 3.41 10.47 11.26
C LYS A 52 4.44 10.52 10.13
N GLY A 53 4.56 11.67 9.47
CA GLY A 53 5.52 11.90 8.38
C GLY A 53 4.94 11.91 6.97
N ILE A 54 3.66 11.58 6.79
CA ILE A 54 2.96 11.79 5.50
C ILE A 54 2.36 13.20 5.47
N SER A 55 2.55 13.93 4.36
CA SER A 55 1.88 15.20 4.12
C SER A 55 0.42 14.99 3.70
N ASP A 56 -0.44 16.00 3.84
CA ASP A 56 -1.83 15.92 3.36
C ASP A 56 -1.90 15.66 1.85
N GLN A 57 -0.92 16.17 1.10
CA GLN A 57 -0.81 15.92 -0.33
C GLN A 57 -0.44 14.46 -0.63
N ALA A 58 0.51 13.87 0.11
CA ALA A 58 0.85 12.47 -0.02
C ALA A 58 -0.32 11.55 0.37
N LEU A 59 -1.11 11.95 1.37
CA LEU A 59 -2.33 11.24 1.77
C LEU A 59 -3.40 11.29 0.67
N ALA A 60 -3.62 12.45 0.06
CA ALA A 60 -4.56 12.58 -1.06
C ALA A 60 -4.13 11.72 -2.27
N LEU A 61 -2.83 11.66 -2.58
CA LEU A 61 -2.29 10.79 -3.62
C LEU A 61 -2.46 9.30 -3.27
N PHE A 62 -2.32 8.93 -1.99
CA PHE A 62 -2.57 7.56 -1.55
C PHE A 62 -4.04 7.17 -1.69
N GLU A 63 -4.94 8.07 -1.29
CA GLU A 63 -6.39 7.86 -1.43
C GLU A 63 -6.78 7.69 -2.91
N ASP A 64 -6.23 8.52 -3.80
CA ASP A 64 -6.42 8.40 -5.25
C ASP A 64 -5.90 7.06 -5.79
N PHE A 65 -4.69 6.64 -5.38
CA PHE A 65 -4.13 5.34 -5.74
C PHE A 65 -5.05 4.17 -5.35
N LEU A 66 -5.60 4.20 -4.14
CA LEU A 66 -6.53 3.18 -3.67
C LEU A 66 -7.83 3.18 -4.48
N ARG A 67 -8.37 4.35 -4.86
CA ARG A 67 -9.56 4.44 -5.73
C ARG A 67 -9.32 3.83 -7.10
N CYS A 68 -8.17 4.12 -7.70
CA CYS A 68 -7.74 3.58 -8.98
C CYS A 68 -7.64 2.04 -8.95
N MET A 69 -7.17 1.47 -7.84
CA MET A 69 -7.02 0.02 -7.66
C MET A 69 -8.35 -0.67 -7.31
N LEU A 70 -9.19 -0.03 -6.49
CA LEU A 70 -10.35 -0.67 -5.88
C LEU A 70 -11.68 -0.37 -6.58
N HIS A 71 -11.69 0.30 -7.73
CA HIS A 71 -12.93 0.69 -8.42
C HIS A 71 -13.95 -0.46 -8.54
N PHE A 72 -15.24 -0.17 -8.33
CA PHE A 72 -16.30 -1.19 -8.33
C PHE A 72 -16.41 -1.91 -9.67
N ASP A 73 -16.46 -1.16 -10.77
CA ASP A 73 -16.36 -1.71 -12.12
C ASP A 73 -14.91 -2.12 -12.40
N PRO A 74 -14.62 -3.42 -12.64
CA PRO A 74 -13.27 -3.88 -12.96
C PRO A 74 -12.73 -3.31 -14.29
N MET A 75 -13.59 -2.91 -15.23
CA MET A 75 -13.17 -2.31 -16.49
C MET A 75 -12.65 -0.89 -16.34
N GLN A 76 -12.99 -0.21 -15.24
CA GLN A 76 -12.49 1.11 -14.90
C GLN A 76 -11.28 1.06 -13.96
N ARG A 77 -10.86 -0.13 -13.49
CA ARG A 77 -9.66 -0.26 -12.66
C ARG A 77 -8.43 -0.02 -13.50
N LEU A 78 -7.49 0.74 -12.94
CA LEU A 78 -6.17 0.88 -13.55
C LEU A 78 -5.43 -0.46 -13.50
N GLY A 79 -4.83 -0.84 -14.63
CA GLY A 79 -3.97 -2.02 -14.70
C GLY A 79 -2.72 -1.86 -13.84
N ALA A 80 -2.10 -2.98 -13.45
CA ALA A 80 -0.93 -2.97 -12.58
C ALA A 80 0.22 -2.09 -13.12
N ALA A 81 0.48 -2.13 -14.43
CA ALA A 81 1.53 -1.32 -15.06
C ALA A 81 1.25 0.19 -14.99
N GLU A 82 -0.02 0.60 -15.02
CA GLU A 82 -0.40 2.00 -14.89
C GLU A 82 -0.41 2.45 -13.43
N LEU A 83 -0.84 1.58 -12.51
CA LEU A 83 -0.75 1.82 -11.07
C LEU A 83 0.71 2.01 -10.60
N LEU A 84 1.67 1.27 -11.16
CA LEU A 84 3.09 1.44 -10.84
C LEU A 84 3.63 2.83 -11.23
N LYS A 85 2.99 3.52 -12.18
CA LYS A 85 3.35 4.88 -12.59
C LYS A 85 2.65 5.95 -11.75
N HIS A 86 1.81 5.55 -10.78
CA HIS A 86 1.01 6.48 -10.01
C HIS A 86 1.91 7.43 -9.19
N PRO A 87 1.60 8.75 -9.11
CA PRO A 87 2.44 9.72 -8.42
C PRO A 87 2.73 9.38 -6.96
N TRP A 88 1.81 8.67 -6.29
CA TRP A 88 2.03 8.18 -4.93
C TRP A 88 3.25 7.24 -4.81
N LEU A 89 3.45 6.33 -5.77
CA LEU A 89 4.60 5.42 -5.79
C LEU A 89 5.85 6.09 -6.34
N ALA A 90 5.70 6.99 -7.32
CA ALA A 90 6.83 7.74 -7.87
C ALA A 90 7.46 8.69 -6.85
N ALA A 91 6.67 9.24 -5.92
CA ALA A 91 7.17 10.10 -4.84
C ALA A 91 7.99 9.35 -3.77
N CYS A 92 7.91 8.01 -3.71
CA CYS A 92 8.82 7.22 -2.86
C CYS A 92 10.25 7.15 -3.41
N GLU A 93 10.49 7.60 -4.65
CA GLU A 93 11.81 7.55 -5.28
C GLU A 93 12.72 8.72 -4.86
N GLU A 94 12.19 9.74 -4.16
CA GLU A 94 13.01 10.79 -3.51
C GLU A 94 13.55 10.33 -2.16
N VAL A 95 14.16 9.15 -2.11
CA VAL A 95 15.14 8.85 -1.07
C VAL A 95 16.45 9.44 -1.56
N GLU A 96 16.80 10.61 -1.04
CA GLU A 96 18.12 11.24 -1.20
C GLU A 96 19.22 10.15 -1.20
N PRO A 97 20.04 10.03 -2.26
CA PRO A 97 21.04 8.96 -2.41
C PRO A 97 22.17 8.98 -1.37
N ASP A 98 22.12 9.89 -0.39
CA ASP A 98 23.20 10.13 0.57
C ASP A 98 23.31 9.07 1.69
N ARG A 99 22.37 8.12 1.79
CA ARG A 99 22.42 7.06 2.82
C ARG A 99 22.94 5.70 2.36
N LEU A 100 23.42 5.56 1.12
CA LEU A 100 24.05 4.31 0.65
C LEU A 100 25.58 4.25 0.87
N SER A 101 26.19 5.27 1.46
CA SER A 101 27.64 5.36 1.64
C SER A 101 28.18 4.70 2.92
N ASP A 102 27.35 4.21 3.85
CA ASP A 102 27.82 3.69 5.15
C ASP A 102 27.65 2.17 5.36
N ILE A 103 27.20 1.40 4.37
CA ILE A 103 27.37 -0.06 4.43
C ILE A 103 28.77 -0.40 3.93
N SER A 104 29.76 0.00 4.69
CA SER A 104 31.10 -0.57 4.63
C SER A 104 30.96 -2.04 5.05
N VAL A 105 30.79 -2.92 4.07
CA VAL A 105 30.95 -4.35 4.29
C VAL A 105 32.41 -4.54 4.74
N PRO A 106 32.69 -4.95 5.99
CA PRO A 106 34.06 -5.25 6.38
C PRO A 106 34.55 -6.40 5.49
N PRO A 107 35.77 -6.33 4.95
CA PRO A 107 36.30 -7.42 4.13
C PRO A 107 36.28 -8.69 4.97
N THR A 108 35.51 -9.68 4.52
CA THR A 108 35.45 -10.99 5.14
C THR A 108 36.83 -11.64 5.02
N PRO A 109 37.43 -12.13 6.12
CA PRO A 109 38.69 -12.86 6.02
C PRO A 109 38.43 -14.18 5.29
N HIS A 110 39.04 -14.33 4.11
CA HIS A 110 39.03 -15.59 3.38
C HIS A 110 39.73 -16.67 4.21
N PRO A 111 39.08 -17.81 4.51
CA PRO A 111 39.76 -18.94 5.13
C PRO A 111 40.41 -19.76 4.01
N GLY A 112 41.73 -19.65 3.85
CA GLY A 112 42.46 -20.54 2.96
C GLY A 112 43.72 -19.96 2.32
N MET A 113 44.70 -19.56 3.13
CA MET A 113 46.09 -19.79 2.76
C MET A 113 46.88 -20.06 4.03
N THR A 114 47.52 -21.23 4.02
CA THR A 114 48.26 -21.88 5.08
C THR A 114 49.31 -20.99 5.74
N GLN A 115 49.40 -21.17 7.04
CA GLN A 115 50.33 -20.60 8.00
C GLN A 115 51.79 -20.97 7.67
N GLU A 116 52.65 -19.94 7.71
CA GLU A 116 54.02 -19.85 8.26
C GLU A 116 54.91 -21.11 8.29
N ILE A 117 56.16 -20.96 7.80
CA ILE A 117 57.35 -20.99 8.68
C ILE A 117 58.58 -20.44 7.94
N ASP A 118 59.17 -19.40 8.50
CA ASP A 118 60.58 -19.05 8.31
C ASP A 118 61.46 -20.10 8.99
N ALA A 119 62.56 -20.48 8.35
CA ALA A 119 63.67 -21.16 9.01
C ALA A 119 64.99 -20.63 8.43
N ASP A 120 65.63 -19.76 9.21
CA ASP A 120 67.04 -19.41 9.18
C ASP A 120 67.92 -20.67 9.33
N GLY A 121 69.02 -20.78 8.59
CA GLY A 121 70.03 -21.80 8.86
C GLY A 121 71.05 -22.12 7.76
N SER A 122 72.23 -21.48 7.89
CA SER A 122 73.57 -21.79 7.32
C SER A 122 73.92 -21.35 5.88
#